data_AF-A0A7X3MHE3-F1
#
_entry.id   AF-A0A7X3MHE3-F1
#
_cell.length_a   1.000
_cell.length_b   1.000
_cell.length_c   1.000
_cell.angle_alpha   90.00
_cell.angle_beta   90.00
_cell.angle_gamma   90.00
#
_symmetry.space_group_name_H-M   'P 1'
#
loop_
_entity.id
_entity.type
_entity.pdbx_description
1 polymer ?
#
loop_
_entity_poly.entity_id
_entity_poly.type
_entity_poly.pdbx_seq_one_letter_code
_entity_poly.pdbx_strand_id
1 'polypeptide(L)'
;MKEACPEMMVGAGTVTETAQIDAAIAAGGQFIVTPGFDVELVAYAQEKNIPIYPGCTTPSDYHAALKFGLEVLKFFPAEQSGGLAKIKAMSAPFPQFKVMPTGGISLKNLADYIASPVIAACGGSYMVTAELIDSQNWKEISRLCQKSRNIVDAVRLGAAVKDIPDTALSSEASALKHSVEDDYNMVTLPEVEKLAGGDGSGGIQR
;
A
#
# COMPACT_ATOMS: atom_id res chain seq x y z
N MET A 1 -2.73 -2.64 17.26
CA MET A 1 -2.21 -3.32 16.04
C MET A 1 -0.71 -3.50 16.09
N LYS A 2 0.10 -2.43 16.24
CA LYS A 2 1.56 -2.56 16.27
C LYS A 2 2.07 -3.47 17.40
N GLU A 3 1.42 -3.42 18.57
CA GLU A 3 1.73 -4.31 19.70
C GLU A 3 1.47 -5.79 19.38
N ALA A 4 0.36 -6.10 18.68
CA ALA A 4 -0.02 -7.46 18.32
C ALA A 4 0.79 -8.02 17.14
N CYS A 5 1.18 -7.16 16.20
CA CYS A 5 1.95 -7.52 15.00
C CYS A 5 3.15 -6.55 14.82
N PRO A 6 4.25 -6.70 15.57
CA PRO A 6 5.35 -5.75 15.57
C PRO A 6 6.04 -5.55 14.22
N GLU A 7 6.03 -6.57 13.38
CA GLU A 7 6.66 -6.52 12.04
C GLU A 7 5.78 -5.84 10.99
N MET A 8 4.49 -5.64 11.27
CA MET A 8 3.58 -5.00 10.34
C MET A 8 3.88 -3.50 10.22
N MET A 9 3.94 -3.01 8.97
CA MET A 9 3.90 -1.57 8.72
C MET A 9 2.47 -1.07 8.85
N VAL A 10 2.23 -0.20 9.83
CA VAL A 10 0.92 0.37 10.09
C VAL A 10 1.00 1.89 9.96
N GLY A 11 0.02 2.50 9.29
CA GLY A 11 -0.09 3.95 9.12
C GLY A 11 -1.54 4.39 9.25
N ALA A 12 -1.76 5.71 9.22
CA ALA A 12 -3.09 6.29 9.28
C ALA A 12 -3.53 6.79 7.90
N GLY A 13 -4.72 6.40 7.48
CA GLY A 13 -5.36 6.84 6.24
C GLY A 13 -6.50 7.82 6.49
N THR A 14 -6.86 8.59 5.46
CA THR A 14 -7.94 9.59 5.51
C THR A 14 -7.66 10.68 6.56
N VAL A 15 -6.38 11.04 6.72
CA VAL A 15 -6.00 12.16 7.58
C VAL A 15 -6.35 13.48 6.89
N THR A 16 -7.09 14.33 7.59
CA THR A 16 -7.56 15.65 7.12
C THR A 16 -7.20 16.79 8.09
N GLU A 17 -6.66 16.48 9.26
CA GLU A 17 -6.31 17.46 10.30
C GLU A 17 -4.98 17.09 10.98
N THR A 18 -4.23 18.09 11.43
CA THR A 18 -2.92 17.90 12.10
C THR A 18 -3.03 17.11 13.40
N ALA A 19 -4.11 17.28 14.16
CA ALA A 19 -4.36 16.51 15.39
C ALA A 19 -4.43 15.00 15.15
N GLN A 20 -4.88 14.56 13.97
CA GLN A 20 -4.94 13.15 13.59
C GLN A 20 -3.54 12.58 13.30
N ILE A 21 -2.58 13.42 12.89
CA ILE A 21 -1.17 13.03 12.72
C ILE A 21 -0.56 12.72 14.08
N ASP A 22 -0.79 13.58 15.09
CA ASP A 22 -0.31 13.33 16.45
C ASP A 22 -0.94 12.07 17.05
N ALA A 23 -2.24 11.88 16.86
CA ALA A 23 -2.93 10.67 17.30
C ALA A 23 -2.37 9.39 16.63
N ALA A 24 -2.07 9.46 15.33
CA ALA A 24 -1.45 8.36 14.61
C ALA A 24 -0.05 8.03 15.15
N ILE A 25 0.80 9.04 15.38
CA ILE A 25 2.14 8.85 15.96
C ILE A 25 2.05 8.24 17.35
N ALA A 26 1.16 8.76 18.21
CA ALA A 26 0.96 8.26 19.57
C ALA A 26 0.50 6.79 19.59
N ALA A 27 -0.27 6.36 18.59
CA ALA A 27 -0.70 4.98 18.42
C ALA A 27 0.35 4.06 17.76
N GLY A 28 1.55 4.56 17.47
CA GLY A 28 2.64 3.82 16.81
C GLY A 28 2.52 3.75 15.29
N GLY A 29 1.74 4.65 14.68
CA GLY A 29 1.64 4.81 13.23
C GLY A 29 2.97 5.28 12.63
N GLN A 30 3.34 4.68 11.50
CA GLN A 30 4.66 4.84 10.88
C GLN A 30 4.61 5.72 9.62
N PHE A 31 3.43 6.02 9.10
CA PHE A 31 3.22 6.91 7.95
C PHE A 31 1.79 7.45 7.91
N ILE A 32 1.59 8.53 7.16
CA ILE A 32 0.33 9.24 6.97
C ILE A 32 -0.11 9.18 5.51
N VAL A 33 -1.40 8.99 5.26
CA VAL A 33 -2.02 9.05 3.93
C VAL A 33 -3.23 9.98 3.99
N THR A 34 -3.22 11.02 3.17
CA THR A 34 -4.33 11.98 3.06
C THR A 34 -5.16 11.70 1.79
N PRO A 35 -6.42 12.16 1.70
CA PRO A 35 -7.22 12.02 0.48
C PRO A 35 -6.79 13.01 -0.63
N GLY A 36 -6.25 14.17 -0.26
CA GLY A 36 -5.80 15.23 -1.17
C GLY A 36 -4.49 15.87 -0.72
N PHE A 37 -3.94 16.77 -1.53
CA PHE A 37 -2.75 17.54 -1.17
C PHE A 37 -3.16 18.73 -0.31
N ASP A 38 -2.59 18.79 0.90
CA ASP A 38 -2.79 19.89 1.83
C ASP A 38 -1.41 20.37 2.33
N VAL A 39 -1.16 21.66 2.15
CA VAL A 39 0.12 22.30 2.48
C VAL A 39 0.42 22.22 3.98
N GLU A 40 -0.60 22.43 4.82
CA GLU A 40 -0.46 22.42 6.28
C GLU A 40 -0.18 21.00 6.77
N LEU A 41 -0.92 19.99 6.29
CA LEU A 41 -0.71 18.60 6.69
C LEU A 41 0.66 18.07 6.26
N VAL A 42 1.12 18.42 5.04
CA VAL A 42 2.45 18.00 4.55
C VAL A 42 3.55 18.66 5.36
N ALA A 43 3.47 19.96 5.59
CA ALA A 43 4.46 20.67 6.40
C ALA A 43 4.53 20.11 7.83
N TYR A 44 3.36 19.89 8.46
CA TYR A 44 3.28 19.36 9.82
C TYR A 44 3.83 17.94 9.93
N ALA A 45 3.50 17.05 8.98
CA ALA A 45 4.05 15.69 8.95
C ALA A 45 5.58 15.69 8.82
N GLN A 46 6.14 16.58 7.99
CA GLN A 46 7.60 16.73 7.86
C GLN A 46 8.25 17.26 9.14
N GLU A 47 7.64 18.24 9.81
CA GLU A 47 8.10 18.73 11.12
C GLU A 47 8.15 17.60 12.16
N LYS A 48 7.13 16.73 12.16
CA LYS A 48 7.05 15.55 13.04
C LYS A 48 7.94 14.38 12.60
N ASN A 49 8.67 14.52 11.49
CA ASN A 49 9.50 13.47 10.90
C ASN A 49 8.72 12.16 10.61
N ILE A 50 7.45 12.27 10.22
CA ILE A 50 6.64 11.13 9.79
C ILE A 50 6.43 11.16 8.27
N PRO A 51 6.70 10.06 7.53
CA PRO A 51 6.41 9.98 6.11
C PRO A 51 4.94 10.28 5.80
N ILE A 52 4.69 11.07 4.75
CA ILE A 52 3.35 11.41 4.28
C ILE A 52 3.20 11.15 2.78
N TYR A 53 2.06 10.56 2.40
CA TYR A 53 1.71 10.24 1.01
C TYR A 53 0.41 10.96 0.61
N PRO A 54 0.48 12.22 0.16
CA PRO A 54 -0.71 13.01 -0.11
C PRO A 54 -1.38 12.61 -1.42
N GLY A 55 -2.71 12.76 -1.45
CA GLY A 55 -3.51 12.51 -2.66
C GLY A 55 -3.34 13.60 -3.72
N CYS A 56 -2.90 13.24 -4.92
CA CYS A 56 -2.64 14.15 -6.02
C CYS A 56 -3.29 13.62 -7.31
N THR A 57 -4.00 14.46 -8.07
CA THR A 57 -4.59 14.07 -9.36
C THR A 57 -4.35 15.08 -10.48
N THR A 58 -3.75 16.23 -10.20
CA THR A 58 -3.51 17.31 -11.16
C THR A 58 -2.02 17.70 -11.23
N PRO A 59 -1.58 18.36 -12.32
CA PRO A 59 -0.25 18.96 -12.38
C PRO A 59 0.03 19.99 -11.29
N SER A 60 -0.99 20.72 -10.82
CA SER A 60 -0.86 21.66 -9.72
C SER A 60 -0.53 20.94 -8.41
N ASP A 61 -1.17 19.81 -8.13
CA ASP A 61 -0.87 18.99 -6.94
C ASP A 61 0.57 18.47 -6.99
N TYR A 62 0.99 17.97 -8.16
CA TYR A 62 2.35 17.46 -8.36
C TYR A 62 3.39 18.58 -8.18
N HIS A 63 3.16 19.77 -8.74
CA HIS A 63 4.02 20.93 -8.49
C HIS A 63 4.06 21.33 -7.02
N ALA A 64 2.94 21.27 -6.31
CA ALA A 64 2.92 21.56 -4.88
C ALA A 64 3.78 20.53 -4.12
N ALA A 65 3.60 19.24 -4.40
CA ALA A 65 4.40 18.16 -3.80
C ALA A 65 5.90 18.29 -4.09
N LEU A 66 6.29 18.81 -5.25
CA LEU A 66 7.70 19.06 -5.59
C LEU A 66 8.37 20.05 -4.66
N LYS A 67 7.64 21.11 -4.25
CA LYS A 67 8.16 22.13 -3.34
C LYS A 67 8.50 21.57 -1.96
N PHE A 68 7.85 20.47 -1.59
CA PHE A 68 8.09 19.75 -0.34
C PHE A 68 9.09 18.61 -0.49
N GLY A 69 9.66 18.39 -1.68
CA GLY A 69 10.64 17.32 -1.90
C GLY A 69 10.08 15.91 -1.71
N LEU A 70 8.78 15.71 -1.93
CA LEU A 70 8.17 14.39 -1.82
C LEU A 70 8.65 13.46 -2.95
N GLU A 71 8.70 12.16 -2.71
CA GLU A 71 9.11 11.15 -3.69
C GLU A 71 7.99 10.20 -4.09
N VAL A 72 6.99 10.03 -3.23
CA VAL A 72 5.86 9.12 -3.46
C VAL A 72 4.55 9.85 -3.21
N LEU A 73 3.65 9.81 -4.19
CA LEU A 73 2.33 10.42 -4.12
C LEU A 73 1.25 9.36 -4.13
N LYS A 74 0.17 9.58 -3.37
CA LYS A 74 -1.07 8.84 -3.59
C LYS A 74 -1.79 9.44 -4.79
N PHE A 75 -2.34 8.62 -5.66
CA PHE A 75 -3.22 9.07 -6.74
C PHE A 75 -4.64 8.59 -6.48
N PHE A 76 -5.55 9.50 -6.13
CA PHE A 76 -6.87 9.15 -5.62
C PHE A 76 -7.93 10.19 -6.02
N PRO A 77 -9.14 9.76 -6.46
CA PRO A 77 -9.54 8.37 -6.76
C PRO A 77 -9.03 7.92 -8.14
N ALA A 78 -8.30 6.80 -8.21
CA ALA A 78 -7.47 6.48 -9.38
C ALA A 78 -8.28 6.26 -10.67
N GLU A 79 -9.18 5.28 -10.70
CA GLU A 79 -9.94 4.97 -11.93
C GLU A 79 -10.77 6.17 -12.41
N GLN A 80 -11.45 6.85 -11.49
CA GLN A 80 -12.30 8.00 -11.81
C GLN A 80 -11.49 9.23 -12.26
N SER A 81 -10.21 9.31 -11.89
CA SER A 81 -9.35 10.44 -12.24
C SER A 81 -8.59 10.23 -13.56
N GLY A 82 -8.86 9.16 -14.31
CA GLY A 82 -8.20 8.85 -15.58
C GLY A 82 -7.19 7.69 -15.52
N GLY A 83 -7.07 7.05 -14.35
CA GLY A 83 -6.34 5.79 -14.15
C GLY A 83 -4.88 5.80 -14.58
N LEU A 84 -4.38 4.61 -14.91
CA LEU A 84 -2.98 4.39 -15.29
C LEU A 84 -2.52 5.26 -16.47
N ALA A 85 -3.40 5.53 -17.44
CA ALA A 85 -3.08 6.36 -18.60
C ALA A 85 -2.70 7.78 -18.17
N LYS A 86 -3.50 8.40 -17.29
CA LYS A 86 -3.17 9.72 -16.76
C LYS A 86 -1.92 9.69 -15.89
N ILE A 87 -1.76 8.68 -15.03
CA ILE A 87 -0.54 8.55 -14.21
C ILE A 87 0.72 8.52 -15.08
N LYS A 88 0.72 7.74 -16.17
CA LYS A 88 1.83 7.70 -17.13
C LYS A 88 2.07 9.05 -17.79
N ALA A 89 1.01 9.74 -18.23
CA ALA A 89 1.15 11.07 -18.82
C ALA A 89 1.75 12.08 -17.83
N MET A 90 1.36 12.01 -16.55
CA MET A 90 1.88 12.85 -15.47
C MET A 90 3.34 12.55 -15.13
N SER A 91 3.80 11.31 -15.29
CA SER A 91 5.20 10.96 -15.00
C SER A 91 6.22 11.55 -15.98
N ALA A 92 5.80 11.99 -17.17
CA ALA A 92 6.71 12.60 -18.15
C ALA A 92 7.28 13.95 -17.67
N PRO A 93 6.47 14.94 -17.24
CA PRO A 93 6.98 16.17 -16.64
C PRO A 93 7.43 16.01 -15.18
N PHE A 94 7.01 14.93 -14.49
CA PHE A 94 7.33 14.70 -13.08
C PHE A 94 7.99 13.32 -12.83
N PRO A 95 9.19 13.07 -13.41
CA PRO A 95 9.82 11.75 -13.39
C PRO A 95 10.34 11.32 -12.01
N GLN A 96 10.47 12.24 -11.04
CA GLN A 96 10.95 11.95 -9.70
C GLN A 96 9.92 11.20 -8.83
N PHE A 97 8.62 11.31 -9.16
CA PHE A 97 7.59 10.69 -8.32
C PHE A 97 7.36 9.23 -8.68
N LYS A 98 7.26 8.39 -7.65
CA LYS A 98 6.47 7.17 -7.71
C LYS A 98 5.04 7.43 -7.26
N VAL A 99 4.12 6.60 -7.72
CA VAL A 99 2.69 6.80 -7.50
C VAL A 99 2.07 5.57 -6.85
N MET A 100 1.20 5.80 -5.87
CA MET A 100 0.35 4.82 -5.22
C MET A 100 -1.12 5.05 -5.61
N PRO A 101 -1.61 4.49 -6.73
CA PRO A 101 -3.01 4.58 -7.12
C PRO A 101 -3.91 3.91 -6.09
N THR A 102 -4.97 4.60 -5.70
CA THR A 102 -6.00 4.12 -4.77
C THR A 102 -7.37 4.54 -5.27
N GLY A 103 -8.37 3.67 -5.15
CA GLY A 103 -9.75 3.91 -5.62
C GLY A 103 -10.01 3.27 -6.99
N GLY A 104 -10.86 2.24 -7.00
CA GLY A 104 -11.15 1.44 -8.19
C GLY A 104 -10.13 0.33 -8.51
N ILE A 105 -9.10 0.16 -7.67
CA ILE A 105 -8.17 -0.97 -7.77
C ILE A 105 -8.85 -2.26 -7.32
N SER A 106 -8.66 -3.35 -8.07
CA SER A 106 -9.18 -4.69 -7.79
C SER A 106 -8.26 -5.76 -8.38
N LEU A 107 -8.57 -7.04 -8.12
CA LEU A 107 -7.88 -8.17 -8.77
C LEU A 107 -7.96 -8.14 -10.30
N LYS A 108 -8.89 -7.39 -10.90
CA LYS A 108 -9.07 -7.31 -12.35
C LYS A 108 -8.03 -6.43 -13.03
N ASN A 109 -7.55 -5.38 -12.35
CA ASN A 109 -6.67 -4.35 -12.92
C ASN A 109 -5.34 -4.22 -12.16
N LEU A 110 -5.14 -4.92 -11.03
CA LEU A 110 -3.92 -4.83 -10.23
C LEU A 110 -2.65 -5.12 -11.06
N ALA A 111 -2.69 -6.14 -11.91
CA ALA A 111 -1.55 -6.52 -12.76
C ALA A 111 -1.15 -5.38 -13.71
N ASP A 112 -2.13 -4.72 -14.33
CA ASP A 112 -1.90 -3.64 -15.29
C ASP A 112 -1.23 -2.44 -14.63
N TYR A 113 -1.69 -2.07 -13.43
CA TYR A 113 -1.09 -1.00 -12.64
C TYR A 113 0.34 -1.35 -12.22
N ILE A 114 0.53 -2.49 -11.55
CA ILE A 114 1.81 -2.83 -10.93
C ILE A 114 2.92 -3.13 -11.95
N ALA A 115 2.56 -3.44 -13.20
CA ALA A 115 3.50 -3.61 -14.30
C ALA A 115 4.19 -2.30 -14.72
N SER A 116 3.63 -1.15 -14.35
CA SER A 116 4.22 0.14 -14.71
C SER A 116 5.30 0.56 -13.71
N PRO A 117 6.52 0.93 -14.15
CA PRO A 117 7.64 1.23 -13.26
C PRO A 117 7.43 2.51 -12.43
N VAL A 118 6.46 3.35 -12.78
CA VAL A 118 6.10 4.56 -12.01
C VAL A 118 5.23 4.22 -10.80
N ILE A 119 4.70 3.00 -10.69
CA ILE A 119 3.82 2.57 -9.60
C ILE A 119 4.63 1.96 -8.47
N ALA A 120 4.63 2.59 -7.30
CA ALA A 120 5.30 2.09 -6.09
C ALA A 120 4.49 0.96 -5.43
N ALA A 121 3.18 1.14 -5.31
CA ALA A 121 2.25 0.21 -4.67
C ALA A 121 0.82 0.51 -5.16
N CYS A 122 -0.16 -0.34 -4.87
CA CYS A 122 -1.56 -0.06 -5.14
C CYS A 122 -2.40 -0.20 -3.86
N GLY A 123 -3.31 0.75 -3.62
CA GLY A 123 -4.26 0.69 -2.51
C GLY A 123 -5.63 0.18 -2.97
N GLY A 124 -6.22 -0.76 -2.23
CA GLY A 124 -7.55 -1.28 -2.54
C GLY A 124 -8.24 -1.94 -1.34
N SER A 125 -9.53 -1.63 -1.17
CA SER A 125 -10.37 -2.16 -0.09
C SER A 125 -10.96 -3.54 -0.37
N TYR A 126 -10.87 -4.04 -1.62
CA TYR A 126 -11.51 -5.28 -2.05
C TYR A 126 -11.09 -6.53 -1.26
N MET A 127 -9.92 -6.50 -0.58
CA MET A 127 -9.44 -7.62 0.24
C MET A 127 -9.96 -7.59 1.68
N VAL A 128 -10.43 -6.43 2.15
CA VAL A 128 -10.78 -6.15 3.55
C VAL A 128 -12.06 -5.29 3.60
N THR A 129 -13.12 -5.76 2.97
CA THR A 129 -14.41 -5.05 2.98
C THR A 129 -15.08 -5.15 4.36
N ALA A 130 -15.94 -4.17 4.68
CA ALA A 130 -16.71 -4.19 5.93
C ALA A 130 -17.50 -5.51 6.07
N GLU A 131 -18.15 -5.96 5.00
CA GLU A 131 -18.87 -7.25 4.98
C GLU A 131 -17.98 -8.43 5.39
N LEU A 132 -16.75 -8.54 4.86
CA LEU A 132 -15.85 -9.63 5.20
C LEU A 132 -15.37 -9.56 6.65
N ILE A 133 -15.18 -8.35 7.19
CA ILE A 133 -14.77 -8.12 8.58
C ILE A 133 -15.93 -8.43 9.52
N ASP A 134 -17.12 -7.89 9.25
CA ASP A 134 -18.32 -8.05 10.08
C ASP A 134 -18.79 -9.51 10.13
N SER A 135 -18.62 -10.24 9.03
CA SER A 135 -18.86 -11.69 8.96
C SER A 135 -17.70 -12.55 9.47
N GLN A 136 -16.61 -11.94 9.93
CA GLN A 136 -15.39 -12.61 10.40
C GLN A 136 -14.85 -13.63 9.37
N ASN A 137 -14.98 -13.32 8.08
CA ASN A 137 -14.55 -14.20 7.00
C ASN A 137 -13.04 -14.08 6.74
N TRP A 138 -12.25 -14.42 7.76
CA TRP A 138 -10.79 -14.33 7.75
C TRP A 138 -10.17 -15.21 6.65
N LYS A 139 -10.81 -16.34 6.33
CA LYS A 139 -10.37 -17.23 5.26
C LYS A 139 -10.39 -16.52 3.90
N GLU A 140 -11.47 -15.80 3.60
CA GLU A 140 -11.60 -15.08 2.34
C GLU A 140 -10.68 -13.86 2.29
N ILE A 141 -10.55 -13.11 3.38
CA ILE A 141 -9.57 -12.00 3.49
C ILE A 141 -8.16 -12.50 3.18
N SER A 142 -7.72 -13.58 3.84
CA SER A 142 -6.41 -14.20 3.59
C SER A 142 -6.24 -14.66 2.15
N ARG A 143 -7.27 -15.28 1.56
CA ARG A 143 -7.25 -15.72 0.15
C ARG A 143 -7.09 -14.54 -0.81
N LEU A 144 -7.78 -13.43 -0.56
CA LEU A 144 -7.71 -12.22 -1.38
C LEU A 144 -6.33 -11.55 -1.26
N CYS A 145 -5.79 -11.43 -0.04
CA CYS A 145 -4.43 -10.93 0.21
C CYS A 145 -3.38 -11.78 -0.51
N GLN A 146 -3.45 -13.10 -0.39
CA GLN A 146 -2.52 -14.01 -1.06
C GLN A 146 -2.62 -13.88 -2.58
N LYS A 147 -3.83 -13.83 -3.12
CA LYS A 147 -4.03 -13.68 -4.57
C LYS A 147 -3.44 -12.36 -5.09
N SER A 148 -3.58 -11.27 -4.34
CA SER A 148 -2.97 -9.99 -4.67
C SER A 148 -1.44 -10.03 -4.63
N ARG A 149 -0.87 -10.65 -3.59
CA ARG A 149 0.59 -10.86 -3.48
C ARG A 149 1.12 -11.64 -4.69
N ASN A 150 0.49 -12.76 -5.04
CA ASN A 150 0.88 -13.60 -6.17
C ASN A 150 0.88 -12.82 -7.50
N ILE A 151 -0.11 -11.93 -7.71
CA ILE A 151 -0.14 -11.07 -8.90
C ILE A 151 1.06 -10.11 -8.90
N VAL A 152 1.35 -9.46 -7.77
CA VAL A 152 2.48 -8.54 -7.64
C VAL A 152 3.81 -9.26 -7.88
N ASP A 153 4.00 -10.44 -7.32
CA ASP A 153 5.19 -11.28 -7.52
C ASP A 153 5.35 -11.69 -8.98
N ALA A 154 4.31 -12.24 -9.58
CA ALA A 154 4.35 -12.68 -10.97
C ALA A 154 4.73 -11.54 -11.93
N VAL A 155 4.25 -10.32 -11.67
CA VAL A 155 4.57 -9.15 -12.50
C VAL A 155 5.97 -8.63 -12.22
N ARG A 156 6.37 -8.45 -10.96
CA ARG A 156 7.66 -7.82 -10.61
C ARG A 156 8.85 -8.77 -10.72
N LEU A 157 8.72 -10.00 -10.21
CA LEU A 157 9.76 -11.02 -10.32
C LEU A 157 9.79 -11.61 -11.72
N GLY A 158 8.63 -11.80 -12.35
CA GLY A 158 8.56 -12.26 -13.75
C GLY A 158 9.11 -11.24 -14.76
N ALA A 159 9.03 -9.93 -14.47
CA ALA A 159 9.75 -8.91 -15.24
C ALA A 159 11.26 -8.99 -14.99
N ALA A 160 11.69 -9.12 -13.73
CA ALA A 160 13.12 -9.24 -13.38
C ALA A 160 13.80 -10.46 -14.05
N VAL A 161 13.10 -11.58 -14.21
CA VAL A 161 13.63 -12.78 -14.89
C VAL A 161 13.72 -12.62 -16.41
N LYS A 162 12.87 -11.80 -17.04
CA LYS A 162 12.90 -11.55 -18.49
C LYS A 162 14.07 -10.65 -18.91
N ASP A 163 14.59 -9.84 -18.00
CA ASP A 163 15.69 -8.91 -18.25
C ASP A 163 17.08 -9.53 -18.01
N ILE A 164 17.16 -10.82 -17.63
CA ILE A 164 18.41 -11.57 -17.47
C ILE A 164 18.78 -12.24 -18.82
N PRO A 165 19.98 -12.00 -19.38
CA PRO A 165 20.40 -12.63 -20.63
C PRO A 165 20.48 -14.17 -20.48
N ASP A 166 20.06 -14.89 -21.54
CA ASP A 166 19.91 -16.37 -21.57
C ASP A 166 21.14 -17.15 -21.06
N THR A 167 22.32 -16.56 -21.11
CA THR A 167 23.58 -17.18 -20.68
C THR A 167 23.70 -17.37 -19.15
N ALA A 168 22.83 -16.74 -18.34
CA ALA A 168 22.87 -16.83 -16.87
C ALA A 168 21.82 -17.79 -16.27
N LEU A 169 20.92 -18.36 -17.08
CA LEU A 169 19.72 -19.06 -16.60
C LEU A 169 19.94 -20.48 -16.04
N SER A 170 21.14 -21.05 -16.12
CA SER A 170 21.32 -22.49 -15.86
C SER A 170 21.50 -22.87 -14.38
N SER A 171 21.86 -21.95 -13.49
CA SER A 171 22.08 -22.24 -12.06
C SER A 171 21.26 -21.37 -11.10
N GLU A 172 21.00 -20.10 -11.43
CA GLU A 172 20.35 -19.16 -10.51
C GLU A 172 18.81 -19.32 -10.43
N ALA A 173 18.17 -19.72 -11.54
CA ALA A 173 16.72 -19.86 -11.61
C ALA A 173 16.15 -21.00 -10.73
N SER A 174 16.97 -22.01 -10.43
CA SER A 174 16.60 -23.11 -9.53
C SER A 174 16.70 -22.71 -8.05
N ALA A 175 17.63 -21.83 -7.70
CA ALA A 175 17.80 -21.34 -6.32
C ALA A 175 16.70 -20.35 -5.93
N LEU A 176 16.30 -19.47 -6.86
CA LEU A 176 15.22 -18.49 -6.66
C LEU A 176 13.82 -19.11 -6.58
N LYS A 177 13.58 -20.24 -7.25
CA LYS A 177 12.30 -20.96 -7.09
C LYS A 177 12.17 -21.65 -5.73
N HIS A 178 13.28 -22.13 -5.17
CA HIS A 178 13.27 -22.84 -3.89
C HIS A 178 13.11 -21.87 -2.71
N SER A 179 13.74 -20.69 -2.76
CA SER A 179 13.63 -19.69 -1.68
C SER A 179 12.23 -19.08 -1.52
N VAL A 180 11.44 -19.03 -2.60
CA VAL A 180 10.06 -18.48 -2.56
C VAL A 180 9.08 -19.46 -1.89
N GLU A 181 9.38 -20.76 -1.81
CA GLU A 181 8.52 -21.74 -1.13
C GLU A 181 8.79 -21.82 0.38
N ASP A 182 10.02 -21.57 0.83
CA ASP A 182 10.44 -21.73 2.24
C ASP A 182 10.17 -20.49 3.13
N ASP A 183 10.08 -19.28 2.57
CA ASP A 183 9.87 -18.03 3.35
C ASP A 183 8.40 -17.82 3.79
N TYR A 184 7.47 -18.66 3.35
CA TYR A 184 6.05 -18.60 3.76
C TYR A 184 5.75 -19.58 4.90
N ASN A 185 6.57 -19.56 5.96
CA ASN A 185 6.21 -20.26 7.19
C ASN A 185 5.17 -19.41 7.95
N MET A 186 3.91 -19.80 7.76
CA MET A 186 2.72 -19.14 8.27
C MET A 186 2.72 -19.07 9.80
N VAL A 187 2.38 -17.90 10.35
CA VAL A 187 1.66 -17.83 11.64
C VAL A 187 0.39 -18.65 11.45
N THR A 188 0.29 -19.79 12.13
CA THR A 188 -0.78 -20.76 11.90
C THR A 188 -2.08 -20.25 12.54
N LEU A 189 -3.24 -20.69 12.02
CA LEU A 189 -4.59 -20.34 12.54
C LEU A 189 -4.73 -20.27 14.08
N PRO A 190 -4.10 -21.16 14.89
CA PRO A 190 -4.13 -21.09 16.35
C PRO A 190 -3.51 -19.81 16.96
N GLU A 191 -2.60 -19.14 16.26
CA GLU A 191 -1.93 -17.91 16.72
C GLU A 191 -2.78 -16.67 16.44
N VAL A 192 -3.58 -16.68 15.37
CA VAL A 192 -4.54 -15.60 15.06
C VAL A 192 -5.72 -15.61 16.03
N GLU A 193 -6.22 -16.79 16.41
CA GLU A 193 -7.31 -16.94 17.38
C GLU A 193 -6.88 -16.54 18.81
N LYS A 194 -5.62 -16.78 19.18
CA LYS A 194 -5.06 -16.30 20.47
C LYS A 194 -4.95 -14.78 20.55
N LEU A 195 -4.65 -14.10 19.44
CA LEU A 195 -4.57 -12.64 19.39
C LEU A 195 -5.95 -11.96 19.43
N ALA A 196 -7.01 -12.66 19.05
CA ALA A 196 -8.39 -12.17 19.10
C ALA A 196 -9.10 -12.44 20.45
N GLY A 197 -8.50 -13.24 21.34
CA GLY A 197 -9.05 -13.62 22.64
C GLY A 197 -8.58 -12.73 23.78
N GLY A 198 -8.93 -11.44 23.75
CA GLY A 198 -8.84 -10.52 24.89
C GLY A 198 -10.25 -10.15 25.37
N ASP A 199 -10.46 -10.24 26.68
CA ASP A 199 -11.74 -10.16 27.37
C ASP A 199 -12.65 -8.96 27.03
N GLY A 200 -13.96 -9.22 27.13
CA GLY A 200 -14.98 -8.20 26.98
C GLY A 200 -15.11 -7.34 28.24
N SER A 201 -14.97 -6.02 28.10
CA SER A 201 -15.86 -5.01 28.68
C SER A 201 -15.40 -3.61 28.29
N GLY A 202 -16.21 -2.88 27.53
CA GLY A 202 -15.88 -1.50 27.16
C GLY A 202 -16.72 -1.02 25.99
N GLY A 203 -18.00 -0.72 26.25
CA GLY A 203 -18.86 -0.07 25.27
C GLY A 203 -18.33 1.31 24.90
N ILE A 204 -18.30 1.61 23.60
CA ILE A 204 -18.17 2.98 23.10
C ILE A 204 -19.35 3.21 22.15
N GLN A 205 -20.20 4.14 22.58
CA GLN A 205 -21.28 4.72 21.79
C GLN A 205 -20.71 5.55 20.63
N ARG A 206 -21.53 5.59 19.58
CA ARG A 206 -21.40 6.26 18.28
C ARG A 206 -20.73 7.63 18.27
#